data_AF-A0A399NPH8-F1
#
_entry.id   AF-A0A399NPH8-F1
#
_cell.length_a   1.000
_cell.length_b   1.000
_cell.length_c   1.000
_cell.angle_alpha   90.00
_cell.angle_beta   90.00
_cell.angle_gamma   90.00
#
_symmetry.space_group_name_H-M   'P 1'
#
loop_
_entity.id
_entity.type
_entity.pdbx_description
1 polymer ?
#
loop_
_entity_poly.entity_id
_entity_poly.type
_entity_poly.pdbx_seq_one_letter_code
_entity_poly.pdbx_strand_id
1 'polypeptide(L)' 'MTLAGSAPSAVLGPTALTTLLGEWARPGSPAYQALADGIRHLVLDGRVPVGARLPAERELAAALGLSR' A
#
# COMPACT_ATOMS: atom_id res chain seq x y z
N MET A 1 26.78 -14.12 -5.84
CA MET A 1 25.77 -13.05 -5.90
C MET A 1 24.46 -13.67 -5.46
N THR A 2 24.20 -13.61 -4.15
CA THR A 2 23.16 -14.40 -3.47
C THR A 2 21.79 -14.05 -4.03
N LEU A 3 21.10 -15.08 -4.54
CA LEU A 3 19.69 -15.01 -4.89
C LEU A 3 18.94 -14.51 -3.65
N ALA A 4 18.41 -13.29 -3.73
CA ALA A 4 17.51 -12.76 -2.72
C ALA A 4 16.42 -13.82 -2.53
N GLY A 5 16.45 -14.47 -1.36
CA GLY A 5 15.48 -15.49 -1.01
C GLY A 5 14.09 -14.92 -1.26
N SER A 6 13.27 -15.67 -1.98
CA SER A 6 11.85 -15.41 -2.12
C SER A 6 11.29 -15.27 -0.70
N ALA A 7 11.16 -14.03 -0.23
CA ALA A 7 10.46 -13.77 1.01
C ALA A 7 9.06 -14.38 0.82
N PRO A 8 8.54 -15.16 1.78
CA PRO A 8 7.18 -15.68 1.67
C PRO A 8 6.28 -14.50 1.29
N SER A 9 5.49 -14.63 0.22
CA SER A 9 4.65 -13.54 -0.31
C SER A 9 3.81 -12.99 0.83
N ALA A 10 4.25 -11.87 1.40
CA ALA A 10 3.68 -11.35 2.62
C ALA A 10 2.29 -10.82 2.28
N VAL A 11 1.27 -11.27 3.00
CA VAL A 11 -0.07 -10.72 2.85
C VAL A 11 -0.13 -9.43 3.67
N LEU A 12 -0.26 -8.30 2.99
CA LEU A 12 -0.53 -7.01 3.62
C LEU A 12 -2.04 -6.84 3.72
N GLY A 13 -2.55 -6.85 4.96
CA GLY A 13 -3.95 -6.58 5.22
C GLY A 13 -4.30 -5.08 5.07
N PRO A 14 -5.60 -4.74 4.97
CA PRO A 14 -6.03 -3.36 4.79
C PRO A 14 -5.57 -2.46 5.93
N THR A 15 -5.75 -2.88 7.19
CA THR A 15 -5.32 -2.10 8.37
C THR A 15 -3.80 -1.87 8.41
N ALA A 16 -3.01 -2.85 8.01
CA ALA A 16 -1.56 -2.71 7.96
C ALA A 16 -1.14 -1.68 6.90
N LEU A 17 -1.76 -1.76 5.71
CA LEU A 17 -1.47 -0.83 4.62
C LEU A 17 -1.92 0.60 4.96
N THR A 18 -3.10 0.79 5.56
CA THR A 18 -3.56 2.13 5.98
C THR A 18 -2.66 2.73 7.06
N THR A 19 -2.16 1.91 7.99
CA THR A 19 -1.19 2.34 9.00
C THR A 19 0.13 2.76 8.37
N LEU A 20 0.65 2.01 7.40
CA LEU A 20 1.87 2.36 6.69
C LEU A 20 1.73 3.63 5.86
N LEU A 21 0.56 3.83 5.23
CA LEU A 21 0.27 5.00 4.41
C LEU A 21 0.24 6.30 5.23
N GLY A 22 -0.21 6.24 6.49
CA GLY A 22 -0.29 7.42 7.36
C GLY A 22 -1.10 8.55 6.73
N GLU A 23 -0.55 9.78 6.74
CA GLU A 23 -1.14 10.94 6.07
C GLU A 23 -0.83 10.95 4.56
N TRP A 24 -1.49 10.05 3.82
CA TRP A 24 -1.31 9.93 2.37
C TRP A 24 -2.19 10.91 1.57
N ALA A 25 -3.34 11.32 2.12
CA ALA A 25 -4.29 12.18 1.44
C ALA A 25 -3.74 13.61 1.31
N ARG A 26 -3.82 14.18 0.11
CA ARG A 26 -3.27 15.51 -0.18
C ARG A 26 -4.39 16.46 -0.61
N PRO A 27 -4.63 17.56 0.12
CA PRO A 27 -5.61 18.55 -0.28
C PRO A 27 -5.36 19.06 -1.70
N GLY A 28 -6.41 19.15 -2.51
CA GLY A 28 -6.31 19.61 -3.90
C GLY A 28 -5.80 18.58 -4.91
N SER A 29 -5.48 17.35 -4.49
CA SER A 29 -5.14 16.24 -5.40
C SER A 29 -6.26 15.20 -5.44
N PRO A 30 -6.53 14.57 -6.60
CA PRO A 30 -7.44 13.43 -6.67
C PRO A 30 -6.97 12.31 -5.73
N ALA A 31 -7.90 11.73 -4.96
CA ALA A 31 -7.59 10.71 -3.95
C ALA A 31 -6.82 9.52 -4.53
N TYR A 32 -7.17 9.06 -5.74
CA TYR A 32 -6.48 7.95 -6.39
C TYR A 32 -5.00 8.26 -6.71
N GLN A 33 -4.68 9.52 -7.07
CA GLN A 33 -3.30 9.93 -7.35
C GLN A 33 -2.49 9.97 -6.06
N ALA A 34 -3.03 10.65 -5.03
CA ALA A 34 -2.37 10.74 -3.73
C ALA A 34 -2.14 9.35 -3.10
N LEU A 35 -3.10 8.44 -3.25
CA LEU A 35 -2.98 7.06 -2.80
C LEU A 35 -1.90 6.30 -3.58
N ALA A 36 -1.91 6.39 -4.90
CA ALA A 36 -0.91 5.73 -5.75
C ALA A 36 0.51 6.21 -5.42
N ASP A 37 0.69 7.52 -5.20
CA ASP A 37 1.97 8.10 -4.81
C ASP A 37 2.43 7.60 -3.44
N GLY A 38 1.52 7.55 -2.45
CA GLY A 38 1.80 7.00 -1.13
C GLY A 38 2.25 5.53 -1.20
N ILE A 39 1.53 4.69 -1.94
CA ILE A 39 1.91 3.28 -2.13
C ILE A 39 3.26 3.18 -2.83
N ARG A 40 3.50 3.98 -3.88
CA ARG A 40 4.78 3.99 -4.60
C ARG A 40 5.93 4.36 -3.68
N HIS A 41 5.74 5.35 -2.81
CA HIS A 41 6.75 5.75 -1.83
C HIS A 41 7.06 4.60 -0.86
N LEU A 42 6.05 3.90 -0.35
CA LEU A 42 6.25 2.74 0.53
C LEU A 42 7.01 1.59 -0.13
N VAL A 43 6.79 1.36 -1.42
CA VAL A 43 7.54 0.35 -2.20
C VAL A 43 8.99 0.78 -2.38
N LEU A 44 9.24 2.04 -2.73
CA LEU A 44 10.59 2.58 -2.90
C LEU A 44 11.39 2.60 -1.60
N ASP A 45 10.72 2.84 -0.47
CA ASP A 45 11.31 2.79 0.88
C ASP A 45 11.42 1.36 1.44
N GLY A 46 10.95 0.35 0.69
CA GLY A 46 11.01 -1.07 1.09
C GLY A 46 10.03 -1.47 2.20
N ARG A 47 9.14 -0.57 2.65
CA ARG A 47 8.12 -0.87 3.67
C ARG A 47 6.99 -1.74 3.14
N VAL A 48 6.73 -1.69 1.85
CA VAL A 48 5.88 -2.64 1.13
C VAL A 48 6.80 -3.54 0.30
N PRO A 49 6.99 -4.82 0.69
CA PRO A 49 7.88 -5.72 -0.02
C PRO A 49 7.40 -5.98 -1.46
N VAL A 50 8.35 -6.05 -2.39
CA VAL A 50 8.06 -6.51 -3.76
C VAL A 50 7.53 -7.95 -3.69
N GLY A 51 6.40 -8.20 -4.34
CA GLY A 51 5.74 -9.51 -4.31
C GLY A 51 4.82 -9.73 -3.09
N ALA A 52 4.64 -8.72 -2.23
CA ALA A 52 3.58 -8.76 -1.22
C ALA A 52 2.19 -8.78 -1.88
N ARG A 53 1.29 -9.58 -1.33
CA ARG A 53 -0.13 -9.56 -1.72
C ARG A 53 -0.81 -8.39 -1.01
N LEU A 54 -1.35 -7.46 -1.80
CA LEU A 54 -2.14 -6.34 -1.32
C LEU A 54 -3.57 -6.78 -0.95
N PRO A 55 -4.25 -6.01 -0.09
CA PRO A 55 -5.64 -6.30 0.26
C PRO A 55 -6.55 -6.13 -0.96
N ALA A 56 -7.75 -6.73 -0.91
CA ALA A 56 -8.74 -6.52 -1.96
C ALA A 56 -9.13 -5.04 -2.03
N GLU A 57 -9.35 -4.51 -3.23
CA GLU A 57 -9.70 -3.09 -3.45
C GLU A 57 -10.87 -2.64 -2.59
N ARG A 58 -11.93 -3.47 -2.51
CA ARG A 58 -13.10 -3.20 -1.67
C ARG A 58 -12.74 -3.06 -0.18
N GLU A 59 -11.87 -3.93 0.32
CA GLU A 59 -11.47 -3.91 1.74
C GLU A 59 -10.62 -2.67 2.03
N LEU A 60 -9.72 -2.33 1.11
CA LEU A 60 -8.90 -1.13 1.21
C LEU A 60 -9.74 0.14 1.15
N ALA A 61 -10.67 0.23 0.20
CA ALA A 61 -11.58 1.36 0.06
C ALA A 61 -12.43 1.53 1.34
N ALA A 62 -12.95 0.43 1.89
CA ALA A 62 -13.68 0.46 3.15
C ALA A 62 -12.80 0.93 4.33
N ALA A 63 -11.55 0.46 4.43
CA ALA A 63 -10.62 0.87 5.48
C ALA A 63 -10.17 2.34 5.35
N LEU A 64 -10.18 2.90 4.14
CA LEU A 64 -9.86 4.30 3.86
C LEU A 64 -11.08 5.23 3.89
N GLY A 65 -12.30 4.70 4.05
CA GLY A 65 -13.54 5.48 3.99
C GLY A 65 -13.83 6.05 2.59
N LEU A 66 -13.29 5.41 1.53
CA LEU A 66 -13.45 5.82 0.14
C LEU A 66 -14.48 4.94 -0.57
N SER A 67 -14.98 5.45 -1.69
CA SER A 67 -15.68 4.60 -2.66
C SER A 67 -14.68 3.78 -3.46
N ARG A 68 -15.08 2.54 -3.80
CA ARG A 68 -14.38 1.68 -4.75
C ARG A 68 -14.50 2.27 -6.16
#